data_AF-A0AAV6YX36-F1
#
_entry.id   AF-A0AAV6YX36-F1
#
_cell.length_a   1.000
_cell.length_b   1.000
_cell.length_c   1.000
_cell.angle_alpha   90.00
_cell.angle_beta   90.00
_cell.angle_gamma   90.00
#
_symmetry.space_group_name_H-M   'P 1'
#
loop_
_entity.id
_entity.type
_entity.pdbx_description
1 polymer ?
#
loop_
_entity_poly.entity_id
_entity_poly.type
_entity_poly.pdbx_seq_one_letter_code
_entity_poly.pdbx_strand_id
1 'polypeptide(L)'
;QVFICSDSADARSRVASLARSMGFLPVDMGALCASREVENLPLRLLPLWRMPCALALGLFLFFYLYNFVVWVLHPYLLQSRNVFYKLPLELMNVTLPCVAYVMLALVYAPGVLAACYQLHNGTKYKRFPGWLDQWMIHRKQMGLLSFLLAVLHALYSLSLPMRRSARYTIINDAVKQVRNNISSAWVEEEVWRMEIYISLGIIALGVLSLLAVSSLPSVGNSLNWKEFTFIQVSLLQNSKCSSLRVSTGMYVHSDCTSSRIVSAALEYNTGCNSGSVQEK
;
A
#
# COMPACT_ATOMS: atom_id res chain seq x y z
N GLN A 1 31.87 0.60 -5.50
CA GLN A 1 32.11 -0.86 -5.43
C GLN A 1 32.61 -1.29 -6.80
N VAL A 2 33.56 -2.22 -6.86
CA VAL A 2 34.10 -2.78 -8.11
C VAL A 2 33.84 -4.29 -8.07
N PHE A 3 32.98 -4.76 -8.97
CA PHE A 3 32.64 -6.18 -9.05
C PHE A 3 33.73 -6.94 -9.79
N ILE A 4 34.21 -8.04 -9.22
CA ILE A 4 35.32 -8.85 -9.74
C ILE A 4 34.84 -10.29 -9.87
N CYS A 5 35.06 -10.90 -11.03
CA CYS A 5 34.78 -12.32 -11.27
C CYS A 5 35.92 -12.94 -12.09
N SER A 6 36.41 -14.12 -11.70
CA SER A 6 37.45 -14.87 -12.43
C SER A 6 37.56 -16.29 -11.89
N ASP A 7 37.97 -17.24 -12.72
CA ASP A 7 38.21 -18.63 -12.32
C ASP A 7 39.57 -18.80 -11.59
N SER A 8 40.47 -17.82 -11.70
CA SER A 8 41.75 -17.80 -10.99
C SER A 8 41.65 -17.01 -9.69
N ALA A 9 41.83 -17.71 -8.56
CA ALA A 9 41.82 -17.10 -7.23
C ALA A 9 42.96 -16.07 -7.03
N ASP A 10 44.15 -16.35 -7.59
CA ASP A 10 45.29 -15.43 -7.52
C ASP A 10 45.00 -14.13 -8.29
N ALA A 11 44.43 -14.26 -9.50
CA ALA A 11 44.04 -13.10 -10.30
C ALA A 11 42.98 -12.24 -9.59
N ARG A 12 41.94 -12.86 -8.99
CA ARG A 12 40.93 -12.12 -8.20
C ARG A 12 41.57 -11.37 -7.04
N SER A 13 42.46 -12.03 -6.29
CA SER A 13 43.13 -11.42 -5.13
C SER A 13 43.97 -10.21 -5.52
N ARG A 14 44.75 -10.32 -6.60
CA ARG A 14 45.57 -9.20 -7.12
C ARG A 14 44.72 -8.02 -7.58
N VAL A 15 43.67 -8.26 -8.35
CA VAL A 15 42.75 -7.20 -8.83
C VAL A 15 41.99 -6.57 -7.66
N ALA A 16 41.58 -7.36 -6.66
CA ALA A 16 40.95 -6.83 -5.46
C ALA A 16 41.89 -5.95 -4.64
N SER A 17 43.17 -6.33 -4.50
CA SER A 17 44.19 -5.50 -3.85
C SER A 17 44.36 -4.17 -4.59
N LEU A 18 44.50 -4.21 -5.91
CA LEU A 18 44.60 -3.02 -6.76
C LEU A 18 43.38 -2.09 -6.59
N ALA A 19 42.16 -2.65 -6.61
CA ALA A 19 40.94 -1.87 -6.39
C ALA A 19 40.94 -1.17 -5.02
N ARG A 20 41.40 -1.84 -3.96
CA ARG A 20 41.54 -1.23 -2.62
C ARG A 20 42.58 -0.12 -2.61
N SER A 21 43.74 -0.31 -3.26
CA SER A 21 44.78 0.72 -3.37
C SER A 21 44.30 1.98 -4.09
N MET A 22 43.37 1.83 -5.04
CA MET A 22 42.70 2.93 -5.73
C MET A 22 41.55 3.57 -4.92
N GLY A 23 41.29 3.11 -3.69
CA GLY A 23 40.21 3.61 -2.84
C GLY A 23 38.82 3.03 -3.14
N PHE A 24 38.73 2.01 -4.00
CA PHE A 24 37.47 1.32 -4.29
C PHE A 24 37.25 0.12 -3.37
N LEU A 25 35.98 -0.21 -3.12
CA LEU A 25 35.58 -1.43 -2.42
C LEU A 25 35.41 -2.59 -3.42
N PRO A 26 36.32 -3.58 -3.49
CA PRO A 26 36.14 -4.76 -4.33
C PRO A 26 35.03 -5.67 -3.80
N VAL A 27 34.22 -6.21 -4.70
CA VAL A 27 33.15 -7.18 -4.41
C VAL A 27 33.40 -8.42 -5.26
N ASP A 28 33.68 -9.55 -4.63
CA ASP A 28 33.92 -10.82 -5.32
C ASP A 28 32.56 -11.45 -5.72
N MET A 29 32.35 -11.57 -7.04
CA MET A 29 31.17 -12.20 -7.65
C MET A 29 31.40 -13.68 -7.98
N GLY A 30 32.58 -14.22 -7.68
CA GLY A 30 32.93 -15.63 -7.86
C GLY A 30 33.59 -15.94 -9.21
N ALA A 31 33.13 -17.03 -9.83
CA ALA A 31 33.68 -17.57 -11.08
C ALA A 31 33.39 -16.66 -12.29
N LEU A 32 34.10 -16.88 -13.40
CA LEU A 32 33.97 -16.06 -14.61
C LEU A 32 32.57 -16.13 -15.25
N CYS A 33 31.76 -17.14 -14.91
CA CYS A 33 30.37 -17.24 -15.34
C CYS A 33 29.49 -16.05 -14.87
N ALA A 34 29.89 -15.35 -13.81
CA ALA A 34 29.21 -14.13 -13.34
C ALA A 34 29.50 -12.89 -14.19
N SER A 35 30.47 -12.93 -15.12
CA SER A 35 30.86 -11.80 -15.99
C SER A 35 29.67 -11.20 -16.73
N ARG A 36 28.80 -12.04 -17.31
CA ARG A 36 27.59 -11.59 -18.00
C ARG A 36 26.67 -10.79 -17.08
N GLU A 37 26.56 -11.14 -15.80
CA GLU A 37 25.75 -10.37 -14.85
C GLU A 37 26.41 -9.03 -14.53
N VAL A 38 27.72 -9.02 -14.33
CA VAL A 38 28.52 -7.79 -14.09
C VAL A 38 28.42 -6.82 -15.26
N GLU A 39 28.55 -7.31 -16.51
CA GLU A 39 28.43 -6.51 -17.74
C GLU A 39 27.03 -5.94 -17.94
N ASN A 40 26.00 -6.69 -17.56
CA ASN A 40 24.60 -6.23 -17.67
C ASN A 40 24.18 -5.28 -16.55
N LEU A 41 24.88 -5.25 -15.42
CA LEU A 41 24.53 -4.42 -14.27
C LEU A 41 24.41 -2.92 -14.60
N PRO A 42 25.39 -2.27 -15.28
CA PRO A 42 25.28 -0.85 -15.63
C PRO A 42 24.18 -0.56 -16.65
N LEU A 43 23.76 -1.54 -17.45
CA LEU A 43 22.72 -1.37 -18.48
C LEU A 43 21.30 -1.45 -17.93
N ARG A 44 21.11 -1.98 -16.71
CA ARG A 44 19.78 -2.20 -16.11
C ARG A 44 19.28 -0.95 -15.39
N LEU A 45 18.38 -0.20 -16.02
CA LEU A 45 17.62 0.86 -15.33
C LEU A 45 16.37 0.31 -14.64
N LEU A 46 16.39 0.24 -13.31
CA LEU A 46 15.26 -0.09 -12.43
C LEU A 46 14.39 -1.30 -12.88
N PRO A 47 14.99 -2.47 -13.17
CA PRO A 47 14.29 -3.60 -13.80
C PRO A 47 13.09 -4.10 -12.98
N LEU A 48 13.21 -4.12 -11.65
CA LEU A 48 12.15 -4.57 -10.73
C LEU A 48 11.07 -3.52 -10.45
N TRP A 49 11.22 -2.29 -10.93
CA TRP A 49 10.24 -1.22 -10.68
C TRP A 49 9.25 -1.03 -11.82
N ARG A 50 9.58 -1.51 -13.03
CA ARG A 50 8.73 -1.31 -14.22
C ARG A 50 7.31 -1.85 -14.00
N MET A 51 7.19 -3.11 -13.57
CA MET A 51 5.88 -3.74 -13.37
C MET A 51 5.08 -3.11 -12.22
N PRO A 52 5.65 -2.91 -11.01
CA PRO A 52 4.94 -2.24 -9.91
C PRO A 52 4.53 -0.80 -10.23
N CYS A 53 5.38 -0.02 -10.91
CA CYS A 53 5.05 1.35 -11.29
C CYS A 53 3.95 1.39 -12.36
N ALA A 54 4.01 0.52 -13.38
CA ALA A 54 2.96 0.43 -14.39
C ALA A 54 1.60 0.03 -13.76
N LEU A 55 1.61 -0.92 -12.82
CA LEU A 55 0.43 -1.32 -12.08
C LEU A 55 -0.14 -0.18 -11.22
N ALA A 56 0.70 0.51 -10.45
CA ALA A 56 0.28 1.65 -9.65
C ALA A 56 -0.29 2.78 -10.51
N LEU A 57 0.32 3.07 -11.66
CA LEU A 57 -0.17 4.07 -12.61
C LEU A 57 -1.52 3.65 -13.21
N GLY A 58 -1.67 2.39 -13.62
CA GLY A 58 -2.92 1.86 -14.15
C GLY A 58 -4.06 1.95 -13.13
N LEU A 59 -3.82 1.55 -11.88
CA LEU A 59 -4.78 1.68 -10.79
C LEU A 59 -5.12 3.15 -10.51
N PHE A 60 -4.13 4.04 -10.50
CA PHE A 60 -4.34 5.46 -10.30
C PHE A 60 -5.23 6.05 -11.38
N LEU A 61 -4.94 5.79 -12.67
CA LEU A 61 -5.75 6.28 -13.78
C LEU A 61 -7.18 5.75 -13.70
N PHE A 62 -7.35 4.46 -13.38
CA PHE A 62 -8.67 3.86 -13.23
C PHE A 62 -9.50 4.54 -12.13
N PHE A 63 -8.98 4.62 -10.91
CA PHE A 63 -9.69 5.25 -9.79
C PHE A 63 -9.87 6.76 -9.99
N TYR A 64 -8.88 7.44 -10.56
CA TYR A 64 -8.96 8.87 -10.84
C TYR A 64 -10.08 9.18 -11.83
N LEU A 65 -10.14 8.44 -12.95
CA LEU A 65 -11.19 8.61 -13.96
C LEU A 65 -12.57 8.26 -13.41
N TYR A 66 -12.69 7.16 -12.65
CA TYR A 66 -13.94 6.81 -11.99
C TYR A 66 -14.42 7.92 -11.06
N ASN A 67 -13.56 8.39 -10.16
CA ASN A 67 -13.90 9.46 -9.22
C ASN A 67 -14.15 10.79 -9.94
N PHE A 68 -13.45 11.07 -11.05
CA PHE A 68 -13.70 12.26 -11.87
C PHE A 68 -15.12 12.24 -12.45
N VAL A 69 -15.54 11.11 -13.01
CA VAL A 69 -16.89 10.94 -13.56
C VAL A 69 -17.95 11.15 -12.48
N VAL A 70 -17.78 10.51 -11.32
CA VAL A 70 -18.77 10.56 -10.23
C VAL A 70 -18.82 11.92 -9.54
N TRP A 71 -17.67 12.50 -9.19
CA TRP A 71 -17.62 13.67 -8.29
C TRP A 71 -17.51 15.01 -9.02
N VAL A 72 -17.12 15.02 -10.30
CA VAL A 72 -16.94 16.25 -11.07
C VAL A 72 -17.89 16.28 -12.27
N LEU A 73 -17.87 15.25 -13.11
CA LEU A 73 -18.64 15.26 -14.36
C LEU A 73 -20.15 15.12 -14.12
N HIS A 74 -20.58 14.20 -13.24
CA HIS A 74 -21.99 13.97 -12.96
C HIS A 74 -22.71 15.22 -12.38
N PRO A 75 -22.18 15.91 -11.35
CA PRO A 75 -22.77 17.18 -10.88
C PRO A 75 -22.76 18.29 -11.92
N TYR A 76 -21.75 18.32 -12.80
CA TYR A 76 -21.67 19.30 -13.88
C TYR A 76 -22.78 19.09 -14.91
N LEU A 77 -23.00 17.85 -15.35
CA LEU A 77 -24.00 17.52 -16.38
C LEU A 77 -25.45 17.62 -15.87
N LEU A 78 -25.73 17.12 -14.66
CA LEU A 78 -27.11 17.02 -14.17
C LEU A 78 -27.57 18.23 -13.36
N GLN A 79 -26.66 18.89 -12.64
CA GLN A 79 -27.00 19.98 -11.72
C GLN A 79 -26.44 21.33 -12.19
N SER A 80 -25.73 21.37 -13.33
CA SER A 80 -25.06 22.58 -13.85
C SER A 80 -24.12 23.24 -12.83
N ARG A 81 -23.56 22.46 -11.89
CA ARG A 81 -22.65 22.95 -10.84
C ARG A 81 -21.20 22.75 -11.26
N ASN A 82 -20.45 23.84 -11.42
CA ASN A 82 -19.03 23.78 -11.72
C ASN A 82 -18.21 23.51 -10.44
N VAL A 83 -17.64 22.32 -10.33
CA VAL A 83 -16.80 21.89 -9.19
C VAL A 83 -15.40 21.43 -9.62
N PHE A 84 -14.90 21.91 -10.76
CA PHE A 84 -13.58 21.53 -11.30
C PHE A 84 -12.41 21.91 -10.38
N TYR A 85 -12.59 22.86 -9.46
CA TYR A 85 -11.60 23.19 -8.43
C TYR A 85 -11.27 22.00 -7.49
N LYS A 86 -12.10 20.95 -7.47
CA LYS A 86 -11.86 19.73 -6.69
C LYS A 86 -10.75 18.85 -7.26
N LEU A 87 -10.42 18.98 -8.55
CA LEU A 87 -9.45 18.12 -9.26
C LEU A 87 -8.07 18.03 -8.59
N PRO A 88 -7.42 19.15 -8.20
CA PRO A 88 -6.01 19.11 -7.80
C PRO A 88 -5.79 18.55 -6.39
N LEU A 89 -6.77 18.65 -5.49
CA LEU A 89 -6.60 18.29 -4.08
C LEU A 89 -7.61 17.24 -3.62
N GLU A 90 -8.91 17.46 -3.84
CA GLU A 90 -9.96 16.56 -3.32
C GLU A 90 -9.96 15.24 -4.06
N LEU A 91 -9.91 15.30 -5.40
CA LEU A 91 -9.90 14.11 -6.25
C LEU A 91 -8.62 13.28 -6.06
N MET A 92 -7.47 13.95 -5.87
CA MET A 92 -6.22 13.30 -5.45
C MET A 92 -6.40 12.60 -4.11
N ASN A 93 -6.96 13.27 -3.12
CA ASN A 93 -7.07 12.73 -1.76
C ASN A 93 -8.05 11.57 -1.63
N VAL A 94 -8.98 11.39 -2.57
CA VAL A 94 -9.82 10.19 -2.66
C VAL A 94 -9.12 9.07 -3.45
N THR A 95 -8.36 9.40 -4.49
CA THR A 95 -7.72 8.41 -5.37
C THR A 95 -6.50 7.75 -4.72
N LEU A 96 -5.61 8.54 -4.12
CA LEU A 96 -4.37 8.06 -3.51
C LEU A 96 -4.57 6.93 -2.49
N PRO A 97 -5.49 7.04 -1.50
CA PRO A 97 -5.69 5.95 -0.53
C PRO A 97 -6.26 4.68 -1.17
N CYS A 98 -7.11 4.78 -2.21
CA CYS A 98 -7.59 3.60 -2.94
C CYS A 98 -6.43 2.83 -3.59
N VAL A 99 -5.53 3.54 -4.27
CA VAL A 99 -4.37 2.91 -4.91
C VAL A 99 -3.41 2.34 -3.86
N ALA A 100 -3.13 3.11 -2.79
CA ALA A 100 -2.28 2.65 -1.70
C ALA A 100 -2.82 1.36 -1.06
N TYR A 101 -4.11 1.33 -0.74
CA TYR A 101 -4.76 0.18 -0.14
C TYR A 101 -4.71 -1.07 -1.04
N VAL A 102 -5.04 -0.92 -2.33
CA VAL A 102 -4.99 -2.03 -3.29
C VAL A 102 -3.55 -2.52 -3.48
N MET A 103 -2.57 -1.62 -3.60
CA MET A 103 -1.16 -1.99 -3.70
C MET A 103 -0.70 -2.75 -2.46
N LEU A 104 -1.10 -2.32 -1.25
CA LEU A 104 -0.80 -3.04 -0.01
C LEU A 104 -1.43 -4.44 0.01
N ALA A 105 -2.69 -4.57 -0.41
CA ALA A 105 -3.35 -5.87 -0.51
C ALA A 105 -2.59 -6.83 -1.45
N LEU A 106 -2.11 -6.31 -2.59
CA LEU A 106 -1.34 -7.08 -3.57
C LEU A 106 0.07 -7.49 -3.09
N VAL A 107 0.59 -6.88 -2.03
CA VAL A 107 1.83 -7.35 -1.38
C VAL A 107 1.59 -8.68 -0.65
N TYR A 108 0.42 -8.82 0.00
CA TYR A 108 0.11 -9.97 0.86
C TYR A 108 -0.68 -11.07 0.15
N ALA A 109 -1.47 -10.74 -0.87
CA ALA A 109 -2.24 -11.68 -1.68
C ALA A 109 -1.43 -12.89 -2.23
N PRO A 110 -0.23 -12.71 -2.84
CA PRO A 110 0.50 -13.85 -3.39
C PRO A 110 1.00 -14.81 -2.30
N GLY A 111 1.19 -14.33 -1.06
CA GLY A 111 1.53 -15.19 0.08
C GLY A 111 0.39 -16.14 0.45
N VAL A 112 -0.86 -15.65 0.45
CA VAL A 112 -2.05 -16.46 0.68
C VAL A 112 -2.24 -17.47 -0.45
N LEU A 113 -2.12 -17.03 -1.70
CA LEU A 113 -2.22 -17.91 -2.87
C LEU A 113 -1.14 -19.00 -2.87
N ALA A 114 0.09 -18.65 -2.49
CA ALA A 114 1.18 -19.60 -2.34
C ALA A 114 0.88 -20.66 -1.26
N ALA A 115 0.31 -20.26 -0.13
CA ALA A 115 -0.10 -21.19 0.92
C ALA A 115 -1.20 -22.15 0.44
N CYS A 116 -2.24 -21.63 -0.22
CA CYS A 116 -3.30 -22.45 -0.82
C CYS A 116 -2.72 -23.44 -1.85
N TYR A 117 -1.80 -22.99 -2.71
CA TYR A 117 -1.14 -23.84 -3.70
C TYR A 117 -0.29 -24.94 -3.06
N GLN A 118 0.43 -24.63 -1.98
CA GLN A 118 1.23 -25.63 -1.24
C GLN A 118 0.35 -26.68 -0.57
N LEU A 119 -0.76 -26.25 0.04
CA LEU A 119 -1.74 -27.16 0.67
C LEU A 119 -2.40 -28.07 -0.37
N HIS A 120 -2.85 -27.50 -1.50
CA HIS A 120 -3.46 -28.27 -2.59
C HIS A 120 -2.53 -29.35 -3.15
N ASN A 121 -1.23 -29.06 -3.27
CA ASN A 121 -0.27 -30.03 -3.79
C ASN A 121 0.30 -30.98 -2.71
N GLY A 122 0.03 -30.72 -1.41
CA GLY A 122 0.58 -31.49 -0.30
C GLY A 122 2.11 -31.42 -0.15
N THR A 123 2.80 -30.52 -0.86
CA THR A 123 4.25 -30.38 -0.82
C THR A 123 4.71 -28.96 -1.08
N LYS A 124 5.76 -28.54 -0.37
CA LYS A 124 6.43 -27.25 -0.57
C LYS A 124 7.50 -27.27 -1.68
N TYR A 125 7.87 -28.45 -2.15
CA TYR A 125 8.99 -28.63 -3.08
C TYR A 125 8.60 -28.46 -4.55
N LYS A 126 7.30 -28.33 -4.84
CA LYS A 126 6.82 -28.04 -6.20
C LYS A 126 7.01 -26.56 -6.51
N ARG A 127 7.65 -26.27 -7.65
CA ARG A 127 7.86 -24.89 -8.12
C ARG A 127 6.51 -24.20 -8.36
N PHE A 128 6.45 -22.92 -8.02
CA PHE A 128 5.29 -22.07 -8.33
C PHE A 128 5.18 -21.83 -9.84
N PRO A 129 3.96 -21.58 -10.36
CA PRO A 129 3.79 -21.12 -11.72
C PRO A 129 4.52 -19.77 -11.91
N GLY A 130 5.04 -19.53 -13.12
CA GLY A 130 5.94 -18.40 -13.39
C GLY A 130 5.35 -17.02 -13.03
N TRP A 131 4.04 -16.84 -13.19
CA TRP A 131 3.37 -15.58 -12.83
C TRP A 131 3.38 -15.32 -11.32
N LEU A 132 3.21 -16.36 -10.49
CA LEU A 132 3.19 -16.24 -9.03
C LEU A 132 4.61 -16.00 -8.48
N ASP A 133 5.59 -16.69 -9.06
CA ASP A 133 7.01 -16.51 -8.74
C ASP A 133 7.46 -15.07 -9.05
N GLN A 134 7.13 -14.56 -10.24
CA GLN A 134 7.39 -13.17 -10.61
C GLN A 134 6.68 -12.19 -9.68
N TRP A 135 5.40 -12.41 -9.35
CA TRP A 135 4.67 -11.54 -8.43
C TRP A 135 5.33 -11.49 -7.04
N MET A 136 5.77 -12.63 -6.51
CA MET A 136 6.44 -12.73 -5.22
C MET A 136 7.74 -11.91 -5.13
N ILE A 137 8.48 -11.79 -6.25
CA ILE A 137 9.71 -11.00 -6.33
C ILE A 137 9.43 -9.49 -6.24
N HIS A 138 8.29 -9.03 -6.75
CA HIS A 138 7.92 -7.61 -6.83
C HIS A 138 7.30 -7.04 -5.54
N ARG A 139 7.09 -7.87 -4.50
CA ARG A 139 6.41 -7.48 -3.25
C ARG A 139 7.03 -6.26 -2.58
N LYS A 140 8.35 -6.18 -2.54
CA LYS A 140 9.08 -5.07 -1.92
C LYS A 140 8.75 -3.73 -2.59
N GLN A 141 8.78 -3.71 -3.92
CA GLN A 141 8.55 -2.50 -4.71
C GLN A 141 7.09 -2.05 -4.62
N MET A 142 6.13 -2.99 -4.65
CA MET A 142 4.71 -2.67 -4.44
C MET A 142 4.45 -2.11 -3.05
N GLY A 143 5.06 -2.67 -2.01
CA GLY A 143 4.95 -2.16 -0.63
C GLY A 143 5.53 -0.75 -0.48
N LEU A 144 6.67 -0.46 -1.11
CA LEU A 144 7.26 0.87 -1.11
C LEU A 144 6.40 1.91 -1.85
N LEU A 145 5.82 1.54 -3.01
CA LEU A 145 4.88 2.42 -3.72
C LEU A 145 3.61 2.66 -2.91
N SER A 146 3.06 1.61 -2.27
CA SER A 146 1.93 1.74 -1.35
C SER A 146 2.23 2.72 -0.22
N PHE A 147 3.42 2.64 0.38
CA PHE A 147 3.83 3.54 1.45
C PHE A 147 3.94 4.99 0.96
N LEU A 148 4.58 5.21 -0.20
CA LEU A 148 4.68 6.54 -0.80
C LEU A 148 3.30 7.17 -1.03
N LEU A 149 2.36 6.39 -1.59
CA LEU A 149 0.99 6.85 -1.84
C LEU A 149 0.23 7.14 -0.53
N ALA A 150 0.46 6.35 0.52
CA ALA A 150 -0.11 6.59 1.85
C ALA A 150 0.43 7.87 2.49
N VAL A 151 1.74 8.15 2.38
CA VAL A 151 2.36 9.40 2.84
C VAL A 151 1.80 10.59 2.07
N LEU A 152 1.68 10.48 0.75
CA LEU A 152 1.05 11.52 -0.07
C LEU A 152 -0.40 11.75 0.39
N HIS A 153 -1.20 10.69 0.55
CA HIS A 153 -2.57 10.81 1.08
C HIS A 153 -2.63 11.53 2.44
N ALA A 154 -1.71 11.24 3.36
CA ALA A 154 -1.64 11.93 4.64
C ALA A 154 -1.37 13.43 4.46
N LEU A 155 -0.42 13.80 3.59
CA LEU A 155 -0.11 15.20 3.29
C LEU A 155 -1.29 15.93 2.64
N TYR A 156 -1.95 15.31 1.66
CA TYR A 156 -3.15 15.87 1.02
C TYR A 156 -4.28 16.03 2.05
N SER A 157 -4.51 15.04 2.91
CA SER A 157 -5.53 15.10 3.98
C SER A 157 -5.28 16.23 4.98
N LEU A 158 -4.03 16.39 5.44
CA LEU A 158 -3.65 17.48 6.35
C LEU A 158 -3.79 18.86 5.69
N SER A 159 -3.65 18.95 4.37
CA SER A 159 -3.83 20.20 3.62
C SER A 159 -5.31 20.57 3.38
N LEU A 160 -6.27 19.65 3.56
CA LEU A 160 -7.69 19.90 3.26
C LEU A 160 -8.29 21.10 4.02
N PRO A 161 -8.06 21.28 5.34
CA PRO A 161 -8.62 22.41 6.09
C PRO A 161 -7.98 23.75 5.70
N MET A 162 -6.76 23.75 5.16
CA MET A 162 -6.06 24.96 4.73
C MET A 162 -6.64 25.57 3.46
N ARG A 163 -7.45 24.81 2.70
CA ARG A 163 -8.02 25.25 1.42
C ARG A 163 -9.04 26.37 1.60
N ARG A 164 -9.01 27.36 0.70
CA ARG A 164 -10.02 28.44 0.65
C ARG A 164 -11.44 27.90 0.48
N SER A 165 -11.62 26.88 -0.36
CA SER A 165 -12.93 26.25 -0.56
C SER A 165 -13.50 25.66 0.73
N ALA A 166 -12.68 24.97 1.53
CA ALA A 166 -13.10 24.41 2.82
C ALA A 166 -13.54 25.53 3.79
N ARG A 167 -12.78 26.63 3.86
CA ARG A 167 -13.13 27.79 4.68
C ARG A 167 -14.47 28.40 4.27
N TYR A 168 -14.72 28.56 2.97
CA TYR A 168 -16.00 29.09 2.48
C TYR A 168 -17.17 28.16 2.81
N THR A 169 -16.99 26.84 2.73
CA THR A 169 -18.02 25.88 3.13
C THR A 169 -18.35 26.02 4.62
N ILE A 170 -17.35 26.05 5.50
CA ILE A 170 -17.56 26.22 6.95
C ILE A 170 -18.33 27.52 7.25
N ILE A 171 -17.94 28.64 6.61
CA ILE A 171 -18.63 29.93 6.80
C ILE A 171 -20.09 29.83 6.31
N ASN A 172 -20.33 29.26 5.14
CA ASN A 172 -21.68 29.11 4.60
C ASN A 172 -22.56 28.23 5.50
N ASP A 173 -22.00 27.17 6.07
CA ASP A 173 -22.75 26.27 6.94
C ASP A 173 -23.03 26.91 8.31
N ALA A 174 -22.10 27.69 8.86
CA ALA A 174 -22.33 28.51 10.05
C ALA A 174 -23.44 29.55 9.83
N VAL A 175 -23.43 30.25 8.68
CA VAL A 175 -24.48 31.23 8.34
C VAL A 175 -25.85 30.53 8.21
N LYS A 176 -25.92 29.35 7.58
CA LYS A 176 -27.16 28.57 7.50
C LYS A 176 -27.66 28.11 8.87
N GLN A 177 -26.75 27.67 9.75
CA GLN A 177 -27.08 27.25 11.11
C GLN A 177 -27.78 28.37 11.89
N VAL A 178 -27.21 29.58 11.86
CA VAL A 178 -27.79 30.77 12.49
C VAL A 178 -29.14 31.12 11.87
N ARG A 179 -29.23 31.11 10.54
CA ARG A 179 -30.49 31.40 9.82
C ARG A 179 -31.62 30.44 10.19
N ASN A 180 -31.28 29.17 10.46
CA ASN A 180 -32.25 28.13 10.82
C ASN A 180 -32.49 28.04 12.34
N ASN A 181 -31.95 28.96 13.14
CA ASN A 181 -32.05 28.96 14.61
C ASN A 181 -31.61 27.64 15.28
N ILE A 182 -30.62 26.96 14.70
CA ILE A 182 -30.09 25.70 15.25
C ILE A 182 -29.03 26.02 16.31
N SER A 183 -29.30 25.66 17.57
CA SER A 183 -28.46 26.01 18.72
C SER A 183 -27.13 25.27 18.80
N SER A 184 -27.05 24.03 18.29
CA SER A 184 -25.83 23.22 18.32
C SER A 184 -25.62 22.47 17.00
N ALA A 185 -24.39 22.48 16.50
CA ALA A 185 -23.95 21.69 15.35
C ALA A 185 -23.27 20.38 15.76
N TRP A 186 -23.22 20.08 17.07
CA TRP A 186 -22.55 18.89 17.60
C TRP A 186 -23.35 17.63 17.31
N VAL A 187 -22.73 16.68 16.61
CA VAL A 187 -23.26 15.34 16.36
C VAL A 187 -22.27 14.30 16.87
N GLU A 188 -22.58 13.71 18.02
CA GLU A 188 -21.70 12.80 18.77
C GLU A 188 -21.13 11.66 17.89
N GLU A 189 -21.99 11.02 17.09
CA GLU A 189 -21.58 9.90 16.23
C GLU A 189 -20.54 10.30 15.18
N GLU A 190 -20.68 11.49 14.59
CA GLU A 190 -19.75 11.97 13.57
C GLU A 190 -18.39 12.31 14.15
N VAL A 191 -18.38 12.85 15.38
CA VAL A 191 -17.16 13.15 16.13
C VAL A 191 -16.42 11.85 16.42
N TRP A 192 -17.06 10.86 17.06
CA TRP A 192 -16.41 9.58 17.35
C TRP A 192 -15.88 8.89 16.10
N ARG A 193 -16.67 8.87 15.02
CA ARG A 193 -16.28 8.29 13.75
C ARG A 193 -15.01 8.94 13.21
N MET A 194 -14.93 10.27 13.23
CA MET A 194 -13.76 11.00 12.74
C MET A 194 -12.52 10.78 13.61
N GLU A 195 -12.65 10.89 14.93
CA GLU A 195 -11.54 10.73 15.87
C GLU A 195 -10.92 9.32 15.79
N ILE A 196 -11.76 8.29 15.68
CA ILE A 196 -11.30 6.89 15.56
C ILE A 196 -10.58 6.67 14.22
N TYR A 197 -11.14 7.13 13.09
CA TYR A 197 -10.53 6.93 11.78
C TYR A 197 -9.20 7.66 11.61
N ILE A 198 -9.09 8.89 12.13
CA ILE A 198 -7.82 9.64 12.11
C ILE A 198 -6.77 8.89 12.95
N SER A 199 -7.12 8.51 14.18
CA SER A 199 -6.19 7.82 15.09
C SER A 199 -5.67 6.51 14.50
N LEU A 200 -6.56 5.67 13.97
CA LEU A 200 -6.19 4.43 13.28
C LEU A 200 -5.33 4.68 12.04
N GLY A 201 -5.63 5.72 11.25
CA GLY A 201 -4.83 6.11 10.10
C GLY A 201 -3.40 6.50 10.46
N ILE A 202 -3.21 7.24 11.55
CA ILE A 202 -1.88 7.62 12.06
C ILE A 202 -1.08 6.39 12.49
N ILE A 203 -1.71 5.50 13.27
CA ILE A 203 -1.07 4.25 13.73
C ILE A 203 -0.69 3.39 12.53
N ALA A 204 -1.60 3.21 11.55
CA ALA A 204 -1.35 2.43 10.35
C ALA A 204 -0.17 3.01 9.54
N LEU A 205 -0.10 4.33 9.37
CA LEU A 205 1.01 5.00 8.70
C LEU A 205 2.33 4.82 9.47
N GLY A 206 2.29 4.85 10.80
CA GLY A 206 3.44 4.53 11.67
C GLY A 206 3.96 3.12 11.44
N VAL A 207 3.08 2.11 11.39
CA VAL A 207 3.45 0.72 11.08
C VAL A 207 4.01 0.60 9.66
N LEU A 208 3.38 1.23 8.66
CA LEU A 208 3.90 1.24 7.28
C LEU A 208 5.29 1.90 7.18
N SER A 209 5.56 2.92 8.01
CA SER A 209 6.87 3.56 8.07
C SER A 209 7.95 2.60 8.57
N LEU A 210 7.66 1.80 9.60
CA LEU A 210 8.59 0.76 10.09
C LEU A 210 8.89 -0.30 9.03
N LEU A 211 7.89 -0.69 8.24
CA LEU A 211 8.06 -1.60 7.11
C LEU A 211 8.94 -1.02 6.01
N ALA A 212 8.73 0.26 5.68
CA ALA A 212 9.55 0.96 4.69
C ALA A 212 11.01 1.07 5.17
N VAL A 213 11.25 1.46 6.42
CA VAL A 213 12.60 1.58 7.00
C VAL A 213 13.32 0.23 7.05
N SER A 214 12.65 -0.82 7.50
CA SER A 214 13.24 -2.18 7.52
C SER A 214 13.51 -2.77 6.14
N SER A 215 12.94 -2.18 5.08
CA SER A 215 13.23 -2.58 3.69
C SER A 215 14.54 -1.98 3.15
N LEU A 216 15.14 -1.00 3.83
CA LEU A 216 16.43 -0.44 3.47
C LEU A 216 17.54 -1.50 3.63
N PRO A 217 18.44 -1.67 2.64
CA PRO A 217 19.49 -2.70 2.74
C PRO A 217 20.36 -2.59 3.99
N SER A 218 20.65 -1.37 4.46
CA SER A 218 21.43 -1.14 5.69
C SER A 218 20.76 -1.70 6.94
N VAL A 219 19.44 -1.57 7.07
CA VAL A 219 18.66 -2.06 8.20
C VAL A 219 18.32 -3.53 8.03
N GLY A 220 17.91 -3.94 6.83
CA GLY A 220 17.59 -5.33 6.52
C GLY A 220 18.77 -6.27 6.75
N ASN A 221 19.99 -5.82 6.42
CA ASN A 221 21.21 -6.62 6.62
C ASN A 221 21.68 -6.68 8.08
N SER A 222 21.21 -5.78 8.96
CA SER A 222 21.52 -5.81 10.39
C SER A 222 20.55 -6.68 11.20
N LEU A 223 19.42 -7.07 10.60
CA LEU A 223 18.38 -7.88 11.26
C LEU A 223 18.58 -9.36 10.95
N ASN A 224 18.33 -10.21 11.95
CA ASN A 224 18.24 -11.65 11.71
C ASN A 224 16.93 -11.98 10.96
N TRP A 225 16.89 -13.12 10.27
CA TRP A 225 15.72 -13.56 9.50
C TRP A 225 14.43 -13.62 10.32
N LYS A 226 14.51 -13.99 11.62
CA LYS A 226 13.35 -14.00 12.53
C LYS A 226 12.80 -12.59 12.78
N GLU A 227 13.67 -11.62 13.00
CA GLU A 227 13.30 -10.23 13.26
C GLU A 227 12.74 -9.57 12.00
N PHE A 228 13.38 -9.80 10.86
CA PHE A 228 12.90 -9.33 9.57
C PHE A 228 11.52 -9.90 9.23
N THR A 229 11.31 -11.20 9.46
CA THR A 229 10.01 -11.85 9.25
C THR A 229 8.96 -11.30 10.20
N PHE A 230 9.29 -11.09 11.47
CA PHE A 230 8.36 -10.48 12.43
C PHE A 230 7.91 -9.09 11.96
N ILE A 231 8.83 -8.26 11.50
CA ILE A 231 8.51 -6.91 11.01
C ILE A 231 7.66 -6.99 9.73
N GLN A 232 8.10 -7.73 8.70
CA GLN A 232 7.47 -7.70 7.37
C GLN A 232 6.19 -8.52 7.25
N VAL A 233 6.02 -9.54 8.09
CA VAL A 233 4.88 -10.47 8.04
C VAL A 233 3.97 -10.27 9.25
N SER A 234 4.53 -10.29 10.46
CA SER A 234 3.71 -10.34 11.68
C SER A 234 3.12 -8.98 12.08
N LEU A 235 3.79 -7.86 11.84
CA LEU A 235 3.26 -6.54 12.25
C LEU A 235 1.96 -6.16 11.55
N LEU A 236 1.76 -6.54 10.28
CA LEU A 236 0.52 -6.27 9.55
C LEU A 236 -0.52 -7.40 9.61
N GLN A 237 -0.10 -8.65 9.88
CA GLN A 237 -1.02 -9.80 9.91
C GLN A 237 -1.44 -10.23 11.31
N ASN A 238 -0.92 -9.63 12.39
CA ASN A 238 -1.30 -9.98 13.76
C ASN A 238 -2.64 -9.38 14.20
N SER A 239 -3.70 -9.74 13.48
CA SER A 239 -4.99 -10.06 14.09
C SER A 239 -4.97 -11.55 14.38
N LYS A 240 -4.36 -11.95 15.52
CA LYS A 240 -4.24 -13.33 16.04
C LYS A 240 -4.75 -14.45 15.12
N CYS A 241 -3.88 -15.02 14.30
CA CYS A 241 -4.01 -16.40 13.84
C CYS A 241 -2.74 -17.20 14.18
N SER A 242 -2.32 -17.09 15.43
CA SER A 242 -1.32 -17.96 16.02
C SER A 242 -1.96 -19.30 16.43
N SER A 243 -2.49 -20.05 15.45
CA SER A 243 -2.80 -21.48 15.64
C SER A 243 -2.98 -22.17 14.29
N LEU A 244 -1.94 -22.18 13.46
CA LEU A 244 -1.78 -23.13 12.36
C LEU A 244 -0.29 -23.36 12.12
N ARG A 245 0.42 -23.72 13.20
CA ARG A 245 1.66 -24.46 13.08
C ARG A 245 1.24 -25.91 12.84
N VAL A 246 1.17 -26.32 11.57
CA VAL A 246 1.07 -27.73 11.18
C VAL A 246 2.37 -28.41 11.62
N SER A 247 2.43 -28.77 12.89
CA SER A 247 3.32 -29.78 13.41
C SER A 247 2.56 -31.09 13.25
N THR A 248 3.12 -31.99 12.45
CA THR A 248 2.75 -33.39 12.31
C THR A 248 2.28 -34.00 13.63
N GLY A 249 1.01 -34.42 13.69
CA GLY A 249 0.41 -35.11 14.82
C GLY A 249 -1.11 -35.16 14.67
N MET A 250 -1.66 -36.36 14.53
CA MET A 250 -3.10 -36.66 14.52
C MET A 250 -3.85 -35.90 15.62
N TYR A 251 -4.98 -35.27 15.28
CA TYR A 251 -6.33 -35.70 15.68
C TYR A 251 -7.35 -34.63 15.26
N VAL A 252 -8.41 -35.11 14.61
CA VAL A 252 -9.61 -34.37 14.23
C VAL A 252 -10.41 -34.05 15.50
N HIS A 253 -10.76 -32.78 15.72
CA HIS A 253 -12.09 -32.45 16.21
C HIS A 253 -12.47 -31.02 15.81
N SER A 254 -13.61 -30.96 15.14
CA SER A 254 -14.39 -29.81 14.71
C SER A 254 -14.88 -28.99 15.89
N ASP A 255 -14.86 -27.65 15.75
CA ASP A 255 -15.99 -26.78 16.05
C ASP A 255 -15.75 -25.38 15.46
N CYS A 256 -16.55 -25.04 14.45
CA CYS A 256 -16.51 -23.77 13.73
C CYS A 256 -17.79 -22.99 14.07
N THR A 257 -17.69 -22.04 14.99
CA THR A 257 -18.70 -21.01 15.21
C THR A 257 -18.03 -19.66 15.18
N SER A 258 -18.20 -18.92 14.09
CA SER A 258 -18.66 -17.53 14.12
C SER A 258 -18.71 -16.98 12.68
N SER A 259 -19.84 -17.21 12.02
CA SER A 259 -20.35 -16.33 10.98
C SER A 259 -21.18 -15.26 11.68
N ARG A 260 -20.82 -13.98 11.51
CA ARG A 260 -21.68 -12.76 11.59
C ARG A 260 -20.85 -11.50 11.95
N ILE A 261 -20.09 -10.96 11.00
CA ILE A 261 -19.71 -9.52 11.01
C ILE A 261 -19.79 -8.86 9.61
N VAL A 262 -19.99 -9.59 8.51
CA VAL A 262 -19.85 -9.00 7.14
C VAL A 262 -21.16 -8.44 6.53
N SER A 263 -22.30 -8.43 7.23
CA SER A 263 -23.59 -8.03 6.62
C SER A 263 -24.14 -6.64 7.00
N ALA A 264 -23.34 -5.72 7.56
CA ALA A 264 -23.84 -4.39 7.96
C ALA A 264 -23.33 -3.20 7.12
N ALA A 265 -22.57 -3.44 6.04
CA ALA A 265 -21.92 -2.36 5.27
C ALA A 265 -22.58 -2.02 3.92
N LEU A 266 -23.76 -2.57 3.60
CA LEU A 266 -24.42 -2.36 2.29
C LEU A 266 -25.90 -1.92 2.34
N GLU A 267 -26.44 -1.57 3.50
CA GLU A 267 -27.80 -1.03 3.60
C GLU A 267 -27.79 0.28 4.41
N TYR A 268 -27.37 1.39 3.80
CA TYR A 268 -27.86 2.72 4.22
C TYR A 268 -27.55 3.85 3.21
N ASN A 269 -27.61 3.59 1.91
CA ASN A 269 -27.38 4.64 0.88
C ASN A 269 -28.61 4.95 0.03
N THR A 270 -29.80 4.83 0.63
CA THR A 270 -31.07 5.30 0.06
C THR A 270 -31.86 6.03 1.16
N GLY A 271 -31.72 7.34 1.26
CA GLY A 271 -32.51 8.09 2.24
C GLY A 271 -32.11 9.53 2.50
N CYS A 272 -31.99 10.36 1.47
CA CYS A 272 -32.15 11.81 1.60
C CYS A 272 -32.47 12.42 0.24
N ASN A 273 -33.72 12.23 -0.20
CA ASN A 273 -34.30 13.01 -1.28
C ASN A 273 -35.76 13.31 -0.93
N SER A 274 -35.97 14.37 -0.15
CA SER A 274 -37.28 15.02 -0.03
C SER A 274 -37.06 16.51 -0.18
N GLY A 275 -37.15 16.93 -1.44
CA GLY A 275 -37.28 18.32 -1.82
C GLY A 275 -38.57 18.91 -1.25
N SER A 276 -38.45 20.16 -0.83
CA SER A 276 -39.55 21.07 -0.57
C SER A 276 -40.45 21.17 -1.81
N VAL A 277 -41.65 20.58 -1.74
CA VAL A 277 -42.76 20.92 -2.64
C VAL A 277 -43.40 22.20 -2.10
N GLN A 278 -43.26 23.29 -2.86
CA GLN A 278 -44.16 24.43 -2.77
C GLN A 278 -45.53 24.01 -3.32
N GLU A 279 -46.58 24.22 -2.54
CA GLU A 279 -47.93 24.43 -3.07
C GLU A 279 -48.49 25.74 -2.52
N LYS A 280 -49.34 26.35 -3.35
CA LYS A 280 -49.96 27.67 -3.24
C LYS A 280 -50.73 27.91 -1.94
#